data_AF-A0A941UWM6-F1
#
_entry.id   AF-A0A941UWM6-F1
#
_cell.length_a   1.000
_cell.length_b   1.000
_cell.length_c   1.000
_cell.angle_alpha   90.00
_cell.angle_beta   90.00
_cell.angle_gamma   90.00
#
_symmetry.space_group_name_H-M   'P 1'
#
loop_
_entity.id
_entity.type
_entity.pdbx_description
1 polymer ?
#
loop_
_entity_poly.entity_id
_entity_poly.type
_entity_poly.pdbx_seq_one_letter_code
_entity_poly.pdbx_strand_id
1 'polypeptide(L)'
;MGGEPTFVSVDDRDGAEWNTAALGPTKRGFATELVQRLRGKYGAGSFLHFGQGKWYPGEQLPRWALSVFWRADGEPCWNDPSRFADERTPSSYGDAEARRFIERLASRLDLDPKFIRAGYEDTWYYLWRERSLPANVDPFDSRLDDELERARLRRVFGRGLEREVGYVLPLARDSRPGQAAPVWVSGPWFFRDERMYLIPGDSPMGYRLPLDSLPWVSKGEYPYLHPHDPFAPPAPLPLHADIRAQYAPHAVGGGFAEGGAVAMQAGFAGDGALPAGAAARAGAGDGREAAAAAGTDPARTPVRFESAHWVTRTAVCVEVRNGVLYVFMPPLAALADYLELLAAVEATAAELDLKLVLEGYPPPRDPRLLMLQVTPDPGVIEVNIHPAHDWDELVDHTEFLYEAARQTRLSTEKFMLDGRHTGTGGGNHFVLGGATPADSPFLR
;
A
#
# COMPACT_ATOMS: atom_id res chain seq x y z
N MET A 1 15.42 -14.30 15.45
CA MET A 1 15.91 -15.30 14.48
C MET A 1 14.90 -15.41 13.35
N GLY A 2 15.29 -15.43 12.09
CA GLY A 2 14.36 -15.57 10.95
C GLY A 2 14.87 -16.58 9.93
N GLY A 3 14.00 -16.95 8.98
CA GLY A 3 14.29 -17.90 7.92
C GLY A 3 13.66 -17.52 6.57
N GLU A 4 14.31 -17.92 5.49
CA GLU A 4 13.85 -17.69 4.11
C GLU A 4 13.67 -19.03 3.34
N PRO A 5 12.86 -19.99 3.84
CA PRO A 5 12.71 -21.28 3.16
C PRO A 5 12.03 -21.12 1.79
N THR A 6 12.40 -22.03 0.88
CA THR A 6 11.94 -22.01 -0.51
C THR A 6 11.28 -23.33 -0.89
N PHE A 7 10.23 -23.25 -1.71
CA PHE A 7 9.34 -24.35 -2.01
C PHE A 7 9.08 -24.49 -3.52
N VAL A 8 8.85 -25.72 -3.96
CA VAL A 8 8.46 -26.10 -5.32
C VAL A 8 7.16 -26.89 -5.31
N SER A 9 6.37 -26.83 -6.38
CA SER A 9 5.16 -27.66 -6.51
C SER A 9 5.52 -29.14 -6.61
N VAL A 10 4.72 -29.98 -5.95
CA VAL A 10 4.82 -31.44 -6.11
C VAL A 10 4.03 -31.96 -7.31
N ASP A 11 3.12 -31.16 -7.86
CA ASP A 11 2.21 -31.58 -8.94
C ASP A 11 2.84 -31.43 -10.33
N ASP A 12 3.64 -30.38 -10.54
CA ASP A 12 4.35 -30.12 -11.79
C ASP A 12 5.83 -29.81 -11.52
N ARG A 13 6.60 -30.84 -11.23
CA ARG A 13 8.02 -30.68 -10.85
C ARG A 13 8.92 -30.28 -12.01
N ASP A 14 8.49 -30.56 -13.24
CA ASP A 14 9.27 -30.30 -14.46
C ASP A 14 8.85 -28.99 -15.15
N GLY A 15 7.75 -28.38 -14.71
CA GLY A 15 7.26 -27.10 -15.21
C GLY A 15 8.30 -25.99 -15.12
N ALA A 16 8.30 -25.10 -16.12
CA ALA A 16 9.27 -24.01 -16.22
C ALA A 16 9.24 -23.09 -14.98
N GLU A 17 8.05 -22.83 -14.42
CA GLU A 17 7.88 -21.98 -13.21
C GLU A 17 8.53 -22.57 -11.95
N TRP A 18 8.83 -23.88 -11.95
CA TRP A 18 9.47 -24.61 -10.84
C TRP A 18 10.94 -24.98 -11.12
N ASN A 19 11.46 -24.54 -12.27
CA ASN A 19 12.82 -24.83 -12.70
C ASN A 19 13.64 -23.60 -13.07
N THR A 20 13.06 -22.65 -13.80
CA THR A 20 13.80 -21.54 -14.40
C THR A 20 13.05 -20.23 -14.34
N ALA A 21 11.74 -20.24 -14.55
CA ALA A 21 10.93 -19.03 -14.59
C ALA A 21 10.58 -18.56 -13.17
N ALA A 22 10.64 -17.24 -12.96
CA ALA A 22 10.20 -16.64 -11.71
C ALA A 22 8.69 -16.68 -11.56
N LEU A 23 7.96 -16.38 -12.64
CA LEU A 23 6.50 -16.38 -12.67
C LEU A 23 5.99 -17.57 -13.47
N GLY A 24 4.71 -17.87 -13.27
CA GLY A 24 4.01 -18.88 -14.04
C GLY A 24 2.52 -18.92 -13.66
N PRO A 25 1.74 -19.74 -14.39
CA PRO A 25 0.30 -19.75 -14.28
C PRO A 25 -0.21 -20.29 -12.93
N THR A 26 0.53 -21.18 -12.26
CA THR A 26 0.05 -21.82 -11.03
C THR A 26 0.69 -21.23 -9.77
N LYS A 27 1.90 -20.66 -9.87
CA LYS A 27 2.68 -20.18 -8.72
C LYS A 27 1.90 -19.18 -7.83
N ARG A 28 1.14 -18.25 -8.42
CA ARG A 28 0.31 -17.29 -7.66
C ARG A 28 -0.81 -17.99 -6.88
N GLY A 29 -1.41 -19.04 -7.45
CA GLY A 29 -2.46 -19.81 -6.79
C GLY A 29 -1.93 -20.54 -5.55
N PHE A 30 -0.80 -21.25 -5.69
CA PHE A 30 -0.14 -21.92 -4.57
C PHE A 30 0.32 -20.93 -3.49
N ALA A 31 0.92 -19.81 -3.88
CA ALA A 31 1.33 -18.78 -2.93
C ALA A 31 0.13 -18.17 -2.19
N THR A 32 -0.99 -17.93 -2.88
CA THR A 32 -2.22 -17.42 -2.26
C THR A 32 -2.76 -18.42 -1.23
N GLU A 33 -2.82 -19.71 -1.56
CA GLU A 33 -3.26 -20.72 -0.60
C GLU A 33 -2.33 -20.81 0.62
N LEU A 34 -1.01 -20.81 0.40
CA LEU A 34 -0.03 -20.86 1.48
C LEU A 34 -0.15 -19.65 2.40
N VAL A 35 -0.25 -18.44 1.84
CA VAL A 35 -0.46 -17.20 2.61
C VAL A 35 -1.72 -17.25 3.45
N GLN A 36 -2.81 -17.81 2.92
CA GLN A 36 -4.06 -17.94 3.68
C GLN A 36 -3.91 -18.89 4.88
N ARG A 37 -3.17 -20.00 4.72
CA ARG A 37 -2.86 -20.92 5.84
C ARG A 37 -1.97 -20.26 6.89
N LEU A 38 -0.92 -19.55 6.46
CA LEU A 38 -0.01 -18.82 7.35
C LEU A 38 -0.75 -17.72 8.12
N ARG A 39 -1.62 -16.96 7.43
CA ARG A 39 -2.52 -15.99 8.06
C ARG A 39 -3.44 -16.65 9.09
N GLY A 40 -3.95 -17.85 8.80
CA GLY A 40 -4.81 -18.58 9.75
C GLY A 40 -4.14 -18.91 11.08
N LYS A 41 -2.82 -19.14 11.09
CA LYS A 41 -2.03 -19.43 12.31
C LYS A 41 -1.53 -18.17 13.00
N TYR A 42 -0.93 -17.24 12.26
CA TYR A 42 -0.22 -16.07 12.85
C TYR A 42 -1.06 -14.79 12.83
N GLY A 43 -2.06 -14.72 11.97
CA GLY A 43 -2.65 -13.47 11.50
C GLY A 43 -4.03 -13.17 12.05
N ALA A 44 -4.35 -13.56 13.29
CA ALA A 44 -5.56 -13.06 13.93
C ALA A 44 -5.51 -11.52 13.98
N GLY A 45 -6.50 -10.86 13.39
CA GLY A 45 -6.49 -9.40 13.27
C GLY A 45 -5.55 -8.82 12.21
N SER A 46 -4.90 -9.66 11.38
CA SER A 46 -3.96 -9.21 10.34
C SER A 46 -4.66 -8.73 9.07
N PHE A 47 -3.94 -7.96 8.25
CA PHE A 47 -4.37 -7.63 6.88
C PHE A 47 -3.44 -8.26 5.83
N LEU A 48 -4.02 -8.50 4.65
CA LEU A 48 -3.31 -8.95 3.45
C LEU A 48 -2.96 -7.76 2.57
N HIS A 49 -1.75 -7.74 2.02
CA HIS A 49 -1.30 -6.72 1.08
C HIS A 49 -0.57 -7.34 -0.10
N PHE A 50 -0.98 -6.97 -1.30
CA PHE A 50 -0.48 -7.47 -2.58
C PHE A 50 0.43 -6.41 -3.19
N GLY A 51 1.72 -6.54 -2.96
CA GLY A 51 2.74 -5.57 -3.38
C GLY A 51 3.52 -6.01 -4.61
N GLN A 52 4.43 -5.13 -5.04
CA GLN A 52 5.51 -5.48 -5.95
C GLN A 52 6.69 -6.08 -5.17
N GLY A 53 7.20 -7.20 -5.66
CA GLY A 53 8.41 -7.86 -5.20
C GLY A 53 9.65 -7.38 -5.94
N LYS A 54 10.70 -8.21 -5.92
CA LYS A 54 11.98 -7.93 -6.59
C LYS A 54 11.75 -7.72 -8.10
N TRP A 55 12.46 -6.77 -8.70
CA TRP A 55 12.46 -6.50 -10.15
C TRP A 55 13.88 -6.62 -10.68
N TYR A 56 14.11 -7.57 -11.58
CA TYR A 56 15.44 -7.84 -12.12
C TYR A 56 15.61 -7.27 -13.53
N PRO A 57 16.84 -6.89 -13.93
CA PRO A 57 17.12 -6.47 -15.31
C PRO A 57 16.65 -7.50 -16.33
N GLY A 58 15.94 -7.04 -17.36
CA GLY A 58 15.38 -7.88 -18.42
C GLY A 58 13.95 -8.38 -18.17
N GLU A 59 13.42 -8.27 -16.94
CA GLU A 59 12.00 -8.52 -16.68
C GLU A 59 11.17 -7.28 -17.05
N GLN A 60 10.06 -7.48 -17.78
CA GLN A 60 9.19 -6.35 -18.17
C GLN A 60 8.39 -5.77 -17.00
N LEU A 61 8.06 -6.61 -16.01
CA LEU A 61 7.26 -6.23 -14.85
C LEU A 61 7.94 -6.70 -13.56
N PRO A 62 7.79 -5.95 -12.46
CA PRO A 62 8.18 -6.44 -11.15
C PRO A 62 7.38 -7.69 -10.80
N ARG A 63 8.00 -8.58 -10.03
CA ARG A 63 7.32 -9.76 -9.49
C ARG A 63 6.24 -9.34 -8.49
N TRP A 64 5.32 -10.25 -8.15
CA TRP A 64 4.34 -9.98 -7.08
C TRP A 64 4.93 -10.35 -5.70
N ALA A 65 4.40 -9.75 -4.64
CA ALA A 65 4.71 -10.09 -3.26
C ALA A 65 3.42 -10.14 -2.44
N LEU A 66 3.14 -11.27 -1.80
CA LEU A 66 1.97 -11.45 -0.95
C LEU A 66 2.40 -11.31 0.51
N SER A 67 1.92 -10.27 1.19
CA SER A 67 2.35 -9.94 2.56
C SER A 67 1.19 -10.06 3.54
N VAL A 68 1.48 -10.54 4.74
CA VAL A 68 0.56 -10.52 5.89
C VAL A 68 1.20 -9.64 6.96
N PHE A 69 0.41 -8.72 7.53
CA PHE A 69 0.87 -7.76 8.52
C PHE A 69 0.00 -7.80 9.78
N TRP A 70 0.62 -7.79 10.96
CA TRP A 70 -0.07 -7.73 12.25
C TRP A 70 0.75 -6.96 13.28
N ARG A 71 0.08 -6.40 14.29
CA ARG A 71 0.78 -5.65 15.33
C ARG A 71 1.44 -6.59 16.32
N ALA A 72 2.64 -6.23 16.76
CA ALA A 72 3.40 -6.97 17.78
C ALA A 72 2.72 -6.92 19.16
N ASP A 73 1.87 -5.91 19.41
CA ASP A 73 1.10 -5.76 20.65
C ASP A 73 -0.20 -6.60 20.68
N GLY A 74 -0.52 -7.32 19.61
CA GLY A 74 -1.71 -8.18 19.51
C GLY A 74 -3.02 -7.42 19.23
N GLU A 75 -2.99 -6.09 19.14
CA GLU A 75 -4.16 -5.34 18.66
C GLU A 75 -4.39 -5.65 17.17
N PRO A 76 -5.66 -5.79 16.73
CA PRO A 76 -5.93 -6.05 15.32
C PRO A 76 -5.60 -4.84 14.44
N CYS A 77 -5.16 -5.10 13.21
CA CYS A 77 -5.10 -4.14 12.11
C CYS A 77 -6.38 -4.17 11.26
N TRP A 78 -7.05 -5.32 11.22
CA TRP A 78 -8.23 -5.60 10.39
C TRP A 78 -9.14 -6.60 11.09
N ASN A 79 -10.45 -6.39 11.05
CA ASN A 79 -11.44 -7.12 11.85
C ASN A 79 -12.25 -8.13 11.09
N ASP A 80 -12.61 -7.84 9.84
CA ASP A 80 -13.50 -8.66 9.03
C ASP A 80 -12.74 -9.25 7.83
N PRO A 81 -12.06 -10.41 7.99
CA PRO A 81 -11.36 -11.07 6.91
C PRO A 81 -12.23 -11.42 5.71
N SER A 82 -13.56 -11.46 5.85
CA SER A 82 -14.49 -11.75 4.73
C SER A 82 -14.52 -10.64 3.68
N ARG A 83 -14.02 -9.45 4.02
CA ARG A 83 -13.84 -8.29 3.14
C ARG A 83 -12.63 -8.41 2.23
N PHE A 84 -11.71 -9.35 2.45
CA PHE A 84 -10.67 -9.61 1.47
C PHE A 84 -11.24 -10.43 0.30
N ALA A 85 -10.98 -9.96 -0.91
CA ALA A 85 -11.26 -10.74 -2.11
C ALA A 85 -10.27 -11.91 -2.23
N ASP A 86 -10.76 -13.07 -2.64
CA ASP A 86 -9.94 -14.18 -3.09
C ASP A 86 -10.00 -14.21 -4.62
N GLU A 87 -8.88 -13.92 -5.28
CA GLU A 87 -8.82 -13.84 -6.76
C GLU A 87 -9.17 -15.17 -7.44
N ARG A 88 -9.20 -16.28 -6.71
CA ARG A 88 -9.67 -17.59 -7.21
C ARG A 88 -11.19 -17.68 -7.29
N THR A 89 -11.90 -16.80 -6.58
CA THR A 89 -13.36 -16.73 -6.60
C THR A 89 -13.78 -15.64 -7.59
N PRO A 90 -14.56 -15.97 -8.63
CA PRO A 90 -15.04 -14.97 -9.57
C PRO A 90 -15.85 -13.87 -8.88
N SER A 91 -15.54 -12.61 -9.19
CA SER A 91 -16.37 -11.45 -8.87
C SER A 91 -16.61 -10.63 -10.13
N SER A 92 -17.64 -9.79 -10.12
CA SER A 92 -18.11 -9.06 -11.31
C SER A 92 -18.33 -7.58 -11.02
N TYR A 93 -17.54 -6.99 -10.13
CA TYR A 93 -17.57 -5.55 -9.90
C TYR A 93 -17.22 -4.79 -11.18
N GLY A 94 -17.69 -3.56 -11.30
CA GLY A 94 -17.39 -2.65 -12.39
C GLY A 94 -17.00 -1.26 -11.91
N ASP A 95 -16.92 -0.33 -12.86
CA ASP A 95 -16.45 1.03 -12.59
C ASP A 95 -17.37 1.77 -11.60
N ALA A 96 -18.66 1.42 -11.56
CA ALA A 96 -19.63 1.97 -10.61
C ALA A 96 -19.29 1.64 -9.15
N GLU A 97 -18.87 0.41 -8.85
CA GLU A 97 -18.44 0.03 -7.50
C GLU A 97 -17.15 0.74 -7.09
N ALA A 98 -16.19 0.88 -8.01
CA ALA A 98 -14.96 1.63 -7.75
C ALA A 98 -15.26 3.09 -7.40
N ARG A 99 -16.14 3.72 -8.19
CA ARG A 99 -16.58 5.10 -7.96
C ARG A 99 -17.26 5.28 -6.61
N ARG A 100 -18.25 4.42 -6.33
CA ARG A 100 -18.99 4.45 -5.06
C ARG A 100 -18.06 4.26 -3.86
N PHE A 101 -17.09 3.35 -3.99
CA PHE A 101 -16.11 3.10 -2.94
C PHE A 101 -15.25 4.32 -2.66
N ILE A 102 -14.65 4.95 -3.68
CA ILE A 102 -13.75 6.09 -3.47
C ILE A 102 -14.50 7.34 -2.98
N GLU A 103 -15.72 7.59 -3.47
CA GLU A 103 -16.57 8.69 -3.00
C GLU A 103 -16.95 8.50 -1.53
N ARG A 104 -17.25 7.25 -1.13
CA ARG A 104 -17.56 6.94 0.26
C ARG A 104 -16.33 7.01 1.17
N LEU A 105 -15.18 6.54 0.70
CA LEU A 105 -13.92 6.67 1.41
C LEU A 105 -13.55 8.15 1.63
N ALA A 106 -13.67 8.99 0.60
CA ALA A 106 -13.44 10.44 0.72
C ALA A 106 -14.34 11.05 1.81
N SER A 107 -15.64 10.74 1.76
CA SER A 107 -16.60 11.21 2.77
C SER A 107 -16.24 10.76 4.18
N ARG A 108 -15.72 9.53 4.34
CA ARG A 108 -15.32 9.01 5.66
C ARG A 108 -14.05 9.67 6.20
N LEU A 109 -13.14 10.08 5.33
CA LEU A 109 -11.93 10.80 5.69
C LEU A 109 -12.16 12.31 5.90
N ASP A 110 -13.42 12.76 5.84
CA ASP A 110 -13.83 14.18 5.87
C ASP A 110 -13.19 15.00 4.74
N LEU A 111 -13.11 14.40 3.54
CA LEU A 111 -12.53 15.00 2.35
C LEU A 111 -13.61 15.29 1.29
N ASP A 112 -13.47 16.40 0.59
CA ASP A 112 -14.39 16.79 -0.48
C ASP A 112 -14.23 15.88 -1.71
N PRO A 113 -15.27 15.12 -2.11
CA PRO A 113 -15.22 14.21 -3.26
C PRO A 113 -14.91 14.90 -4.59
N LYS A 114 -15.03 16.23 -4.70
CA LYS A 114 -14.70 16.98 -5.93
C LYS A 114 -13.25 16.82 -6.38
N PHE A 115 -12.35 16.44 -5.47
CA PHE A 115 -10.93 16.22 -5.78
C PHE A 115 -10.65 14.84 -6.37
N ILE A 116 -11.65 13.96 -6.41
CA ILE A 116 -11.54 12.67 -7.08
C ILE A 116 -11.36 12.92 -8.59
N ARG A 117 -10.41 12.20 -9.20
CA ARG A 117 -10.19 12.22 -10.65
C ARG A 117 -10.31 10.81 -11.21
N ALA A 118 -10.84 10.69 -12.43
CA ALA A 118 -10.77 9.45 -13.18
C ALA A 118 -9.44 9.39 -13.95
N GLY A 119 -8.81 8.21 -13.98
CA GLY A 119 -7.64 7.93 -14.81
C GLY A 119 -8.04 7.27 -16.13
N TYR A 120 -7.37 7.65 -17.21
CA TYR A 120 -7.61 7.12 -18.56
C TYR A 120 -6.31 6.55 -19.14
N GLU A 121 -6.41 5.58 -20.04
CA GLU A 121 -5.27 5.20 -20.87
C GLU A 121 -4.91 6.33 -21.85
N ASP A 122 -3.62 6.55 -22.10
CA ASP A 122 -3.16 7.60 -23.01
C ASP A 122 -3.52 7.23 -24.47
N THR A 123 -4.62 7.81 -24.94
CA THR A 123 -5.17 7.57 -26.28
C THR A 123 -4.16 7.92 -27.36
N TRP A 124 -3.44 9.04 -27.21
CA TRP A 124 -2.51 9.51 -28.22
C TRP A 124 -1.26 8.64 -28.30
N TYR A 125 -0.75 8.19 -27.15
CA TYR A 125 0.33 7.22 -27.10
C TYR A 125 -0.05 5.93 -27.83
N TYR A 126 -1.22 5.36 -27.54
CA TYR A 126 -1.63 4.09 -28.14
C TYR A 126 -1.92 4.22 -29.65
N LEU A 127 -2.49 5.33 -30.12
CA LEU A 127 -2.67 5.60 -31.55
C LEU A 127 -1.34 5.81 -32.28
N TRP A 128 -0.40 6.55 -31.67
CA TRP A 128 0.94 6.70 -32.22
C TRP A 128 1.67 5.36 -32.28
N ARG A 129 1.54 4.54 -31.23
CA ARG A 129 2.16 3.22 -31.15
C ARG A 129 1.62 2.28 -32.22
N GLU A 130 0.30 2.23 -32.39
CA GLU A 130 -0.37 1.47 -33.46
C GLU A 130 0.13 1.90 -34.84
N ARG A 131 0.18 3.20 -35.12
CA ARG A 131 0.69 3.72 -36.40
C ARG A 131 2.17 3.40 -36.64
N SER A 132 2.94 3.25 -35.57
CA SER A 132 4.37 2.92 -35.65
C SER A 132 4.62 1.44 -35.90
N LEU A 133 3.58 0.60 -35.86
CA LEU A 133 3.71 -0.81 -36.24
C LEU A 133 4.05 -0.93 -37.73
N PRO A 134 4.84 -1.95 -38.13
CA PRO A 134 5.07 -2.23 -39.53
C PRO A 134 3.75 -2.39 -40.30
N ALA A 135 3.69 -1.90 -41.54
CA ALA A 135 2.44 -1.86 -42.33
C ALA A 135 1.75 -3.22 -42.55
N ASN A 136 2.48 -4.32 -42.31
CA ASN A 136 1.99 -5.69 -42.42
C ASN A 136 1.65 -6.33 -41.06
N VAL A 137 1.71 -5.58 -39.95
CA VAL A 137 1.44 -6.03 -38.59
C VAL A 137 0.20 -5.30 -38.08
N ASP A 138 -0.84 -6.06 -37.80
CA ASP A 138 -2.05 -5.60 -37.14
C ASP A 138 -1.89 -5.86 -35.62
N PRO A 139 -2.23 -4.90 -34.72
CA PRO A 139 -2.26 -5.11 -33.27
C PRO A 139 -3.01 -6.37 -32.80
N PHE A 140 -3.97 -6.86 -33.60
CA PHE A 140 -4.77 -8.03 -33.33
C PHE A 140 -4.17 -9.33 -33.89
N ASP A 141 -3.16 -9.26 -34.76
CA ASP A 141 -2.53 -10.42 -35.41
C ASP A 141 -1.41 -11.04 -34.54
N SER A 142 -1.16 -12.34 -34.72
CA SER A 142 -0.25 -13.16 -33.90
C SER A 142 1.24 -12.93 -34.17
N ARG A 143 1.61 -11.99 -35.04
CA ARG A 143 2.99 -11.74 -35.52
C ARG A 143 3.78 -10.70 -34.71
N LEU A 144 3.20 -10.18 -33.63
CA LEU A 144 3.96 -9.39 -32.65
C LEU A 144 4.86 -10.33 -31.84
N ASP A 145 6.17 -10.09 -31.88
CA ASP A 145 7.17 -10.90 -31.16
C ASP A 145 7.02 -10.81 -29.63
N ASP A 146 6.45 -9.71 -29.12
CA ASP A 146 6.19 -9.50 -27.69
C ASP A 146 4.73 -9.85 -27.32
N GLU A 147 4.56 -10.99 -26.66
CA GLU A 147 3.26 -11.49 -26.21
C GLU A 147 2.57 -10.59 -25.17
N LEU A 148 3.33 -9.96 -24.26
CA LEU A 148 2.80 -9.09 -23.23
C LEU A 148 2.33 -7.76 -23.83
N GLU A 149 3.11 -7.20 -24.75
CA GLU A 149 2.71 -6.00 -25.49
C GLU A 149 1.43 -6.26 -26.28
N ARG A 150 1.33 -7.39 -27.00
CA ARG A 150 0.12 -7.80 -27.71
C ARG A 150 -1.08 -7.94 -26.78
N ALA A 151 -0.92 -8.61 -25.64
CA ALA A 151 -1.99 -8.78 -24.67
C ALA A 151 -2.49 -7.42 -24.13
N ARG A 152 -1.58 -6.47 -23.91
CA ARG A 152 -1.88 -5.10 -23.48
C ARG A 152 -2.66 -4.34 -24.55
N LEU A 153 -2.18 -4.30 -25.79
CA LEU A 153 -2.88 -3.60 -26.88
C LEU A 153 -4.29 -4.16 -27.07
N ARG A 154 -4.44 -5.48 -27.10
CA ARG A 154 -5.76 -6.13 -27.17
C ARG A 154 -6.67 -5.73 -26.01
N ARG A 155 -6.15 -5.68 -24.78
CA ARG A 155 -6.92 -5.26 -23.58
C ARG A 155 -7.35 -3.80 -23.69
N VAL A 156 -6.43 -2.90 -24.04
CA VAL A 156 -6.67 -1.45 -24.13
C VAL A 156 -7.68 -1.13 -25.23
N PHE A 157 -7.47 -1.61 -26.45
CA PHE A 157 -8.40 -1.37 -27.57
C PHE A 157 -9.74 -2.08 -27.38
N GLY A 158 -9.74 -3.30 -26.81
CA GLY A 158 -10.97 -4.03 -26.52
C GLY A 158 -11.82 -3.37 -25.43
N ARG A 159 -11.20 -2.73 -24.43
CA ARG A 159 -11.90 -1.95 -23.38
C ARG A 159 -12.41 -0.60 -23.91
N GLY A 160 -11.75 -0.05 -24.92
CA GLY A 160 -11.99 1.29 -25.46
C GLY A 160 -11.20 2.36 -24.71
N LEU A 161 -10.61 3.30 -25.46
CA LEU A 161 -9.70 4.33 -24.93
C LEU A 161 -10.41 5.44 -24.12
N GLU A 162 -11.73 5.58 -24.29
CA GLU A 162 -12.51 6.57 -23.53
C GLU A 162 -12.96 6.06 -22.16
N ARG A 163 -12.79 4.76 -21.88
CA ARG A 163 -13.25 4.16 -20.63
C ARG A 163 -12.30 4.51 -19.48
N GLU A 164 -12.89 4.87 -18.34
CA GLU A 164 -12.17 5.12 -17.10
C GLU A 164 -11.48 3.84 -16.63
N VAL A 165 -10.19 3.93 -16.30
CA VAL A 165 -9.40 2.82 -15.75
C VAL A 165 -9.79 2.59 -14.30
N GLY A 166 -9.87 3.68 -13.53
CA GLY A 166 -10.23 3.73 -12.12
C GLY A 166 -10.19 5.17 -11.61
N TYR A 167 -10.25 5.34 -10.30
CA TYR A 167 -10.36 6.65 -9.66
C TYR A 167 -9.21 6.90 -8.69
N VAL A 168 -8.82 8.16 -8.57
CA VAL A 168 -7.74 8.61 -7.67
C VAL A 168 -8.25 9.73 -6.78
N LEU A 169 -7.86 9.69 -5.51
CA LEU A 169 -8.08 10.76 -4.54
C LEU A 169 -6.71 11.21 -4.03
N PRO A 170 -6.25 12.44 -4.36
CA PRO A 170 -5.06 13.02 -3.77
C PRO A 170 -5.21 13.02 -2.25
N LEU A 171 -4.24 12.44 -1.54
CA LEU A 171 -4.35 12.19 -0.11
C LEU A 171 -2.99 12.41 0.54
N ALA A 172 -2.95 13.29 1.53
CA ALA A 172 -1.79 13.48 2.40
C ALA A 172 -2.24 13.62 3.86
N ARG A 173 -1.28 13.47 4.76
CA ARG A 173 -1.45 13.78 6.17
C ARG A 173 -0.79 15.11 6.47
N ASP A 174 -1.55 16.07 6.96
CA ASP A 174 -1.07 17.41 7.32
C ASP A 174 -0.93 17.51 8.84
N SER A 175 0.23 17.96 9.30
CA SER A 175 0.54 18.16 10.72
C SER A 175 0.84 19.64 10.94
N ARG A 176 -0.21 20.46 11.09
CA ARG A 176 -0.02 21.90 11.28
C ARG A 176 0.36 22.23 12.71
N PRO A 177 1.26 23.20 12.94
CA PRO A 177 1.53 23.72 14.28
C PRO A 177 0.23 24.18 14.97
N GLY A 178 -0.04 23.66 16.17
CA GLY A 178 -1.24 23.98 16.96
C GLY A 178 -2.43 23.04 16.77
N GLN A 179 -2.34 22.04 15.89
CA GLN A 179 -3.30 20.93 15.86
C GLN A 179 -2.88 19.83 16.85
N ALA A 180 -3.85 19.25 17.55
CA ALA A 180 -3.61 18.19 18.52
C ALA A 180 -3.23 16.85 17.85
N ALA A 181 -3.70 16.62 16.62
CA ALA A 181 -3.39 15.44 15.82
C ALA A 181 -3.30 15.81 14.34
N PRO A 182 -2.53 15.05 13.54
CA PRO A 182 -2.52 15.21 12.09
C PRO A 182 -3.91 14.99 11.49
N VAL A 183 -4.22 15.65 10.36
CA VAL A 183 -5.52 15.51 9.67
C VAL A 183 -5.33 15.07 8.24
N TRP A 184 -6.33 14.36 7.71
CA TRP A 184 -6.36 14.03 6.29
C TRP A 184 -6.61 15.30 5.48
N VAL A 185 -5.84 15.48 4.42
CA VAL A 185 -6.02 16.59 3.48
C VAL A 185 -6.01 16.08 2.04
N SER A 186 -6.78 16.77 1.21
CA SER A 186 -6.85 16.58 -0.23
C SER A 186 -6.85 17.94 -0.92
N GLY A 187 -6.57 17.94 -2.21
CA GLY A 187 -6.53 19.16 -3.03
C GLY A 187 -6.63 18.82 -4.51
N PRO A 188 -6.88 19.82 -5.37
CA PRO A 188 -6.99 19.60 -6.79
C PRO A 188 -5.63 19.26 -7.41
N TRP A 189 -5.67 18.36 -8.38
CA TRP A 189 -4.58 18.19 -9.34
C TRP A 189 -4.81 19.06 -10.57
N PHE A 190 -3.73 19.72 -10.98
CA PHE A 190 -3.70 20.66 -12.09
C PHE A 190 -2.91 20.03 -13.24
N PHE A 191 -3.61 19.57 -14.26
CA PHE A 191 -3.00 19.06 -15.50
C PHE A 191 -3.14 20.08 -16.62
N ARG A 192 -2.32 19.93 -17.67
CA ARG A 192 -2.47 20.73 -18.89
C ARG A 192 -3.69 20.30 -19.70
N ASP A 193 -3.93 19.00 -19.74
CA ASP A 193 -5.10 18.40 -20.37
C ASP A 193 -6.28 18.39 -19.38
N GLU A 194 -7.50 18.35 -19.91
CA GLU A 194 -8.72 18.25 -19.10
C GLU A 194 -8.85 16.88 -18.40
N ARG A 195 -8.20 15.84 -18.93
CA ARG A 195 -8.21 14.47 -18.40
C ARG A 195 -6.85 14.10 -17.82
N MET A 196 -6.87 13.19 -16.84
CA MET A 196 -5.66 12.57 -16.30
C MET A 196 -5.34 11.29 -17.08
N TYR A 197 -4.31 11.34 -17.92
CA TYR A 197 -3.79 10.15 -18.61
C TYR A 197 -2.75 9.43 -17.77
N LEU A 198 -2.90 8.12 -17.61
CA LEU A 198 -1.95 7.27 -16.92
C LEU A 198 -0.71 7.04 -17.79
N ILE A 199 0.44 6.86 -17.13
CA ILE A 199 1.65 6.38 -17.79
C ILE A 199 1.34 5.00 -18.42
N PRO A 200 1.62 4.77 -19.71
CA PRO A 200 1.34 3.50 -20.36
C PRO A 200 2.05 2.33 -19.66
N GLY A 201 1.33 1.26 -19.34
CA GLY A 201 1.86 0.20 -18.48
C GLY A 201 0.86 -0.89 -18.13
N ASP A 202 1.35 -2.03 -17.64
CA ASP A 202 0.50 -3.09 -17.05
C ASP A 202 0.45 -3.03 -15.51
N SER A 203 1.25 -2.15 -14.88
CA SER A 203 1.21 -1.94 -13.43
C SER A 203 -0.15 -1.39 -12.97
N PRO A 204 -0.53 -1.63 -11.70
CA PRO A 204 -1.66 -0.94 -11.06
C PRO A 204 -1.72 0.56 -11.34
N MET A 205 -2.92 1.13 -11.47
CA MET A 205 -3.07 2.54 -11.83
C MET A 205 -2.30 3.50 -10.90
N GLY A 206 -2.18 3.16 -9.61
CA GLY A 206 -1.46 3.97 -8.62
C GLY A 206 0.05 4.11 -8.88
N TYR A 207 0.67 3.12 -9.53
CA TYR A 207 2.07 3.22 -9.99
C TYR A 207 2.22 3.92 -11.35
N ARG A 208 1.10 4.19 -12.02
CA ARG A 208 1.06 4.81 -13.35
C ARG A 208 0.56 6.26 -13.30
N LEU A 209 0.45 6.84 -12.10
CA LEU A 209 0.02 8.22 -11.93
C LEU A 209 1.03 9.21 -12.55
N PRO A 210 0.59 10.20 -13.36
CA PRO A 210 1.48 11.15 -14.02
C PRO A 210 1.91 12.27 -13.08
N LEU A 211 2.55 11.94 -11.95
CA LEU A 211 2.89 12.91 -10.90
C LEU A 211 3.85 14.02 -11.39
N ASP A 212 4.72 13.71 -12.37
CA ASP A 212 5.61 14.68 -13.00
C ASP A 212 4.88 15.73 -13.86
N SER A 213 3.62 15.47 -14.22
CA SER A 213 2.77 16.42 -14.94
C SER A 213 2.05 17.42 -14.03
N LEU A 214 2.13 17.23 -12.71
CA LEU A 214 1.63 18.18 -11.73
C LEU A 214 2.49 19.46 -11.73
N PRO A 215 1.98 20.58 -11.18
CA PRO A 215 2.75 21.81 -11.12
C PRO A 215 4.11 21.63 -10.47
N TRP A 216 5.11 22.26 -11.08
CA TRP A 216 6.50 22.20 -10.64
C TRP A 216 6.66 22.69 -9.20
N VAL A 217 7.55 22.06 -8.46
CA VAL A 217 7.99 22.46 -7.14
C VAL A 217 9.51 22.46 -7.14
N SER A 218 10.11 23.44 -6.47
CA SER A 218 11.55 23.50 -6.33
C SER A 218 12.06 22.29 -5.53
N LYS A 219 13.31 21.87 -5.77
CA LYS A 219 13.89 20.72 -5.07
C LYS A 219 13.94 20.94 -3.55
N GLY A 220 14.12 22.17 -3.08
CA GLY A 220 14.17 22.51 -1.66
C GLY A 220 12.81 22.48 -0.96
N GLU A 221 11.72 22.68 -1.71
CA GLU A 221 10.35 22.72 -1.17
C GLU A 221 9.54 21.48 -1.55
N TYR A 222 10.15 20.51 -2.24
CA TYR A 222 9.48 19.26 -2.54
C TYR A 222 9.12 18.56 -1.23
N PRO A 223 7.85 18.15 -1.03
CA PRO A 223 7.40 17.54 0.21
C PRO A 223 7.87 16.08 0.29
N TYR A 224 9.16 15.88 0.58
CA TYR A 224 9.74 14.55 0.72
C TYR A 224 9.12 13.82 1.92
N LEU A 225 8.81 12.53 1.72
CA LEU A 225 8.47 11.64 2.83
C LEU A 225 9.77 11.27 3.54
N HIS A 226 9.90 11.72 4.79
CA HIS A 226 11.02 11.39 5.64
C HIS A 226 10.68 10.15 6.48
N PRO A 227 11.47 9.06 6.38
CA PRO A 227 11.30 7.91 7.26
C PRO A 227 11.47 8.30 8.73
N HIS A 228 10.75 7.63 9.61
CA HIS A 228 10.94 7.75 11.05
C HIS A 228 12.38 7.35 11.44
N ASP A 229 12.97 8.08 12.38
CA ASP A 229 14.30 7.76 12.91
C ASP A 229 14.26 6.42 13.67
N PRO A 230 15.01 5.39 13.23
CA PRO A 230 15.03 4.09 13.92
C PRO A 230 15.57 4.12 15.35
N PHE A 231 16.27 5.19 15.76
CA PHE A 231 16.80 5.38 17.11
C PHE A 231 15.92 6.28 17.98
N ALA A 232 14.90 6.92 17.42
CA ALA A 232 14.00 7.76 18.21
C ALA A 232 13.16 6.93 19.20
N PRO A 233 12.79 7.49 20.37
CA PRO A 233 11.95 6.79 21.34
C PRO A 233 10.63 6.34 20.71
N PRO A 234 10.19 5.10 20.97
CA PRO A 234 8.94 4.61 20.42
C PRO A 234 7.77 5.37 21.05
N ALA A 235 6.97 6.06 20.22
CA ALA A 235 5.65 6.49 20.63
C ALA A 235 4.71 5.27 20.70
N PRO A 236 3.70 5.24 21.58
CA PRO A 236 2.68 4.20 21.50
C PRO A 236 1.86 4.38 20.21
N LEU A 237 1.43 3.26 19.60
CA LEU A 237 0.42 3.30 18.54
C LEU A 237 -0.95 3.55 19.18
N PRO A 238 -1.88 4.24 18.48
CA PRO A 238 -3.26 4.33 18.93
C PRO A 238 -3.87 2.93 19.13
N LEU A 239 -4.73 2.79 20.14
CA LEU A 239 -5.49 1.56 20.32
C LEU A 239 -6.39 1.36 19.11
N HIS A 240 -6.55 0.12 18.68
CA HIS A 240 -7.35 -0.13 17.49
C HIS A 240 -8.83 0.20 17.74
N ALA A 241 -9.33 0.03 18.97
CA ALA A 241 -10.67 0.47 19.36
C ALA A 241 -10.87 1.98 19.13
N ASP A 242 -9.87 2.80 19.44
CA ASP A 242 -9.93 4.26 19.25
C ASP A 242 -9.95 4.62 17.76
N ILE A 243 -9.11 3.97 16.96
CA ILE A 243 -9.11 4.14 15.49
C ILE A 243 -10.49 3.78 14.92
N ARG A 244 -11.07 2.66 15.37
CA ARG A 244 -12.39 2.22 14.89
C ARG A 244 -13.50 3.17 15.30
N ALA A 245 -13.46 3.72 16.51
CA ALA A 245 -14.49 4.63 16.98
C ALA A 245 -14.61 5.87 16.08
N GLN A 246 -13.52 6.31 15.45
CA GLN A 246 -13.51 7.43 14.48
C GLN A 246 -14.35 7.13 13.23
N TYR A 247 -14.42 5.86 12.84
CA TYR A 247 -15.02 5.41 11.58
C TYR A 247 -16.27 4.55 11.76
N ALA A 248 -16.69 4.34 13.01
CA ALA A 248 -17.89 3.59 13.33
C ALA A 248 -19.12 4.28 12.71
N PRO A 249 -20.05 3.52 12.12
CA PRO A 249 -21.29 4.10 11.62
C PRO A 249 -21.98 4.84 12.77
N HIS A 250 -22.29 6.12 12.56
CA HIS A 250 -23.10 6.88 13.51
C HIS A 250 -24.45 6.16 13.67
N ALA A 251 -24.61 5.43 14.77
CA ALA A 251 -25.88 4.82 15.10
C ALA A 251 -26.81 5.94 15.57
N VAL A 252 -27.54 6.56 14.63
CA VAL A 252 -28.63 7.46 14.98
C VAL A 252 -29.70 6.62 15.68
N GLY A 253 -29.75 6.68 17.01
CA GLY A 253 -30.79 6.01 17.82
C GLY A 253 -30.31 5.16 19.00
N GLY A 254 -29.02 5.16 19.36
CA GLY A 254 -28.55 4.57 20.62
C GLY A 254 -28.69 5.58 21.76
N GLY A 255 -29.65 5.38 22.65
CA GLY A 255 -29.95 6.28 23.77
C GLY A 255 -28.73 6.67 24.60
N PHE A 256 -28.78 7.90 25.12
CA PHE A 256 -27.87 8.43 26.12
C PHE A 256 -27.59 7.37 27.20
N ALA A 257 -26.37 6.83 27.21
CA ALA A 257 -25.86 6.14 28.38
C ALA A 257 -25.56 7.21 29.43
N GLU A 258 -26.43 7.27 30.42
CA GLU A 258 -26.30 8.00 31.67
C GLU A 258 -24.92 7.68 32.30
N GLY A 259 -24.03 8.68 32.41
CA GLY A 259 -22.75 8.49 33.11
C GLY A 259 -21.53 9.31 32.66
N GLY A 260 -21.63 10.18 31.65
CA GLY A 260 -20.51 11.06 31.26
C GLY A 260 -20.56 12.40 31.99
N ALA A 261 -19.72 12.61 33.01
CA ALA A 261 -19.55 13.90 33.66
C ALA A 261 -19.04 14.95 32.66
N VAL A 262 -19.89 15.93 32.33
CA VAL A 262 -19.52 17.09 31.54
C VAL A 262 -18.78 18.06 32.44
N ALA A 263 -17.46 18.17 32.29
CA ALA A 263 -16.68 19.20 32.95
C ALA A 263 -16.95 20.56 32.28
N MET A 264 -18.02 21.22 32.71
CA MET A 264 -18.20 22.67 32.56
C MET A 264 -17.49 23.35 33.73
N GLN A 265 -16.43 24.10 33.46
CA GLN A 265 -15.95 25.12 34.39
C GLN A 265 -15.31 26.26 33.59
N ALA A 266 -16.11 27.28 33.25
CA ALA A 266 -16.44 28.45 34.08
C ALA A 266 -15.23 29.38 34.25
N GLY A 267 -15.31 30.52 33.55
CA GLY A 267 -14.33 31.58 33.63
C GLY A 267 -14.28 32.22 35.00
N PHE A 268 -13.06 32.54 35.43
CA PHE A 268 -12.80 33.49 36.50
C PHE A 268 -11.91 34.59 35.94
N ALA A 269 -12.46 35.80 35.95
CA ALA A 269 -11.71 37.03 35.84
C ALA A 269 -10.86 37.21 37.11
N GLY A 270 -9.60 37.60 36.93
CA GLY A 270 -8.69 37.92 38.01
C GLY A 270 -7.56 38.80 37.50
N ASP A 271 -7.71 40.10 37.72
CA ASP A 271 -6.65 41.10 37.57
C ASP A 271 -5.44 40.73 38.45
N GLY A 272 -4.23 40.82 37.88
CA GLY A 272 -2.99 40.59 38.61
C GLY A 272 -1.78 41.05 37.81
N ALA A 273 -1.18 42.15 38.25
CA ALA A 273 -0.08 42.87 37.60
C ALA A 273 1.22 42.06 37.50
N LEU A 274 1.95 42.29 36.40
CA LEU A 274 3.33 41.84 36.14
C LEU A 274 4.35 42.67 36.93
N PRO A 275 5.50 42.08 37.28
CA PRO A 275 6.77 42.81 37.28
C PRO A 275 7.71 42.31 36.18
N ALA A 276 8.44 43.28 35.64
CA ALA A 276 9.37 43.16 34.54
C ALA A 276 10.71 42.54 34.94
N GLY A 277 11.39 41.96 33.95
CA GLY A 277 12.86 41.99 33.84
C GLY A 277 13.55 40.64 33.74
N ALA A 278 13.99 40.28 32.53
CA ALA A 278 15.34 39.78 32.27
C ALA A 278 15.54 39.62 30.74
N ALA A 279 16.36 40.49 30.18
CA ALA A 279 16.81 40.43 28.79
C ALA A 279 17.83 39.29 28.60
N ALA A 280 17.62 38.46 27.59
CA ALA A 280 18.66 37.61 27.02
C ALA A 280 18.66 37.80 25.49
N ARG A 281 19.82 38.19 24.97
CA ARG A 281 20.07 38.55 23.57
C ARG A 281 20.03 37.31 22.69
N ALA A 282 19.16 37.29 21.68
CA ALA A 282 19.22 36.36 20.56
C ALA A 282 19.65 37.13 19.30
N GLY A 283 20.65 36.59 18.61
CA GLY A 283 21.27 37.19 17.43
C GLY A 283 20.31 37.28 16.24
N ALA A 284 20.52 38.33 15.45
CA ALA A 284 19.85 38.54 14.17
C ALA A 284 20.24 37.42 13.18
N GLY A 285 19.29 36.53 12.92
CA GLY A 285 19.26 35.66 11.75
C GLY A 285 18.03 36.03 10.91
N ASP A 286 18.20 36.12 9.60
CA ASP A 286 17.28 36.72 8.64
C ASP A 286 15.82 36.23 8.76
N GLY A 287 14.93 37.16 9.12
CA GLY A 287 13.49 36.97 9.24
C GLY A 287 12.76 36.87 7.90
N ARG A 288 13.22 35.99 6.99
CA ARG A 288 12.52 35.67 5.74
C ARG A 288 11.90 34.27 5.70
N GLU A 289 12.23 33.39 6.65
CA GLU A 289 11.73 32.00 6.65
C GLU A 289 10.42 31.78 7.42
N ALA A 290 9.98 32.75 8.24
CA ALA A 290 8.78 32.59 9.08
C ALA A 290 7.47 33.12 8.46
N ALA A 291 7.50 33.65 7.23
CA ALA A 291 6.34 34.32 6.62
C ALA A 291 5.56 33.48 5.58
N ALA A 292 6.00 32.25 5.26
CA ALA A 292 5.36 31.42 4.23
C ALA A 292 4.28 30.45 4.75
N ALA A 293 4.13 30.29 6.07
CA ALA A 293 3.20 29.33 6.68
C ALA A 293 1.81 29.93 7.01
N ALA A 294 1.40 31.01 6.32
CA ALA A 294 0.07 31.59 6.43
C ALA A 294 -0.79 31.18 5.22
N GLY A 295 -1.63 30.16 5.40
CA GLY A 295 -2.87 29.91 4.66
C GLY A 295 -2.80 30.05 3.13
N THR A 296 -2.02 29.21 2.46
CA THR A 296 -2.18 29.07 1.00
C THR A 296 -3.43 28.22 0.75
N ASP A 297 -4.41 28.79 0.03
CA ASP A 297 -5.59 28.05 -0.41
C ASP A 297 -5.15 26.83 -1.24
N PRO A 298 -5.42 25.59 -0.80
CA PRO A 298 -5.01 24.40 -1.52
C PRO A 298 -5.62 24.32 -2.92
N ALA A 299 -6.75 25.01 -3.16
CA ALA A 299 -7.41 25.06 -4.46
C ALA A 299 -6.79 26.07 -5.44
N ARG A 300 -5.85 26.91 -4.99
CA ARG A 300 -5.23 27.93 -5.83
C ARG A 300 -4.36 27.31 -6.90
N THR A 301 -4.62 27.69 -8.15
CA THR A 301 -3.75 27.37 -9.29
C THR A 301 -2.40 28.07 -9.14
N PRO A 302 -1.26 27.35 -9.21
CA PRO A 302 0.06 27.94 -9.18
C PRO A 302 0.29 28.88 -10.37
N VAL A 303 0.96 30.02 -10.15
CA VAL A 303 1.36 30.88 -11.27
C VAL A 303 2.61 30.35 -11.96
N ARG A 304 2.91 30.86 -13.17
CA ARG A 304 4.04 30.40 -13.97
C ARG A 304 5.35 30.57 -13.19
N PHE A 305 6.13 29.49 -13.10
CA PHE A 305 7.41 29.40 -12.36
C PHE A 305 7.30 29.56 -10.83
N GLU A 306 6.09 29.51 -10.27
CA GLU A 306 5.89 29.41 -8.82
C GLU A 306 6.07 27.96 -8.37
N SER A 307 6.76 27.78 -7.24
CA SER A 307 6.94 26.48 -6.63
C SER A 307 5.68 26.05 -5.89
N ALA A 308 5.02 24.99 -6.38
CA ALA A 308 3.72 24.52 -5.91
C ALA A 308 3.84 23.47 -4.79
N HIS A 309 4.51 23.80 -3.68
CA HIS A 309 4.77 22.86 -2.58
C HIS A 309 3.49 22.39 -1.85
N TRP A 310 2.44 23.20 -1.87
CA TRP A 310 1.14 22.87 -1.25
C TRP A 310 0.33 21.82 -2.01
N VAL A 311 0.70 21.48 -3.24
CA VAL A 311 -0.01 20.46 -4.04
C VAL A 311 0.30 19.06 -3.49
N THR A 312 -0.74 18.33 -3.11
CA THR A 312 -0.63 16.94 -2.67
C THR A 312 -0.14 16.03 -3.81
N ARG A 313 0.93 15.26 -3.58
CA ARG A 313 1.58 14.40 -4.59
C ARG A 313 1.51 12.90 -4.30
N THR A 314 0.73 12.54 -3.30
CA THR A 314 0.40 11.15 -2.94
C THR A 314 -1.10 10.96 -3.12
N ALA A 315 -1.54 9.73 -3.38
CA ALA A 315 -2.95 9.46 -3.60
C ALA A 315 -3.33 8.01 -3.31
N VAL A 316 -4.54 7.82 -2.81
CA VAL A 316 -5.20 6.52 -2.80
C VAL A 316 -5.88 6.33 -4.16
N CYS A 317 -5.79 5.13 -4.73
CA CYS A 317 -6.48 4.80 -5.98
C CYS A 317 -7.41 3.62 -5.78
N VAL A 318 -8.49 3.58 -6.56
CA VAL A 318 -9.46 2.50 -6.57
C VAL A 318 -9.69 2.07 -8.01
N GLU A 319 -9.37 0.82 -8.30
CA GLU A 319 -9.41 0.23 -9.64
C GLU A 319 -10.17 -1.10 -9.58
N VAL A 320 -10.99 -1.39 -10.59
CA VAL A 320 -11.53 -2.73 -10.76
C VAL A 320 -10.79 -3.45 -11.88
N ARG A 321 -10.22 -4.62 -11.56
CA ARG A 321 -9.53 -5.48 -12.53
C ARG A 321 -10.09 -6.88 -12.46
N ASN A 322 -10.48 -7.43 -13.61
CA ASN A 322 -11.11 -8.76 -13.70
C ASN A 322 -12.29 -8.95 -12.74
N GLY A 323 -13.08 -7.87 -12.53
CA GLY A 323 -14.23 -7.87 -11.63
C GLY A 323 -13.90 -7.83 -10.14
N VAL A 324 -12.63 -7.72 -9.75
CA VAL A 324 -12.16 -7.58 -8.37
C VAL A 324 -11.81 -6.11 -8.10
N LEU A 325 -12.20 -5.59 -6.94
CA LEU A 325 -11.88 -4.24 -6.49
C LEU A 325 -10.50 -4.20 -5.84
N TYR A 326 -9.62 -3.32 -6.32
CA TYR A 326 -8.31 -3.07 -5.75
C TYR A 326 -8.27 -1.67 -5.15
N VAL A 327 -7.72 -1.58 -3.94
CA VAL A 327 -7.44 -0.31 -3.27
C VAL A 327 -5.93 -0.16 -3.16
N PHE A 328 -5.40 0.80 -3.91
CA PHE A 328 -4.00 1.15 -3.92
C PHE A 328 -3.69 2.11 -2.79
N MET A 329 -2.91 1.65 -1.81
CA MET A 329 -2.47 2.42 -0.65
C MET A 329 -1.33 3.37 -1.05
N PRO A 330 -1.41 4.67 -0.71
CA PRO A 330 -0.33 5.62 -0.92
C PRO A 330 0.85 5.37 0.01
N PRO A 331 2.05 5.89 -0.30
CA PRO A 331 3.14 5.90 0.65
C PRO A 331 2.82 6.87 1.79
N LEU A 332 3.00 6.42 3.04
CA LEU A 332 2.78 7.21 4.26
C LEU A 332 4.04 7.16 5.13
N ALA A 333 4.34 8.27 5.82
CA ALA A 333 5.55 8.38 6.63
C ALA A 333 5.44 7.64 7.98
N ALA A 334 4.25 7.61 8.58
CA ALA A 334 4.01 7.03 9.90
C ALA A 334 3.07 5.82 9.82
N LEU A 335 3.37 4.80 10.64
CA LEU A 335 2.54 3.59 10.76
C LEU A 335 1.13 3.92 11.28
N ALA A 336 1.00 4.85 12.23
CA ALA A 336 -0.30 5.24 12.77
C ALA A 336 -1.26 5.75 11.69
N ASP A 337 -0.78 6.62 10.79
CA ASP A 337 -1.57 7.13 9.67
C ASP A 337 -1.97 6.00 8.70
N TYR A 338 -1.09 5.02 8.48
CA TYR A 338 -1.41 3.86 7.66
C TYR A 338 -2.52 3.01 8.26
N LEU A 339 -2.46 2.74 9.58
CA LEU A 339 -3.49 1.99 10.30
C LEU A 339 -4.83 2.73 10.32
N GLU A 340 -4.82 4.06 10.44
CA GLU A 340 -6.04 4.87 10.32
C GLU A 340 -6.66 4.80 8.93
N LEU A 341 -5.85 4.93 7.86
CA LEU A 341 -6.35 4.79 6.50
C LEU A 341 -6.87 3.38 6.23
N LEU A 342 -6.18 2.36 6.74
CA LEU A 342 -6.58 0.96 6.63
C LEU A 342 -7.95 0.73 7.28
N ALA A 343 -8.18 1.27 8.48
CA ALA A 343 -9.46 1.18 9.17
C ALA A 343 -10.58 1.93 8.41
N ALA A 344 -10.27 3.09 7.83
CA ALA A 344 -11.22 3.81 6.99
C ALA A 344 -11.60 3.00 5.73
N VAL A 345 -10.64 2.32 5.10
CA VAL A 345 -10.85 1.42 3.96
C VAL A 345 -11.68 0.20 4.35
N GLU A 346 -11.38 -0.44 5.48
CA GLU A 346 -12.16 -1.57 6.03
C GLU A 346 -13.61 -1.16 6.27
N ALA A 347 -13.82 -0.02 6.93
CA ALA A 347 -15.16 0.52 7.17
C ALA A 347 -15.91 0.80 5.86
N THR A 348 -15.22 1.22 4.79
CA THR A 348 -15.86 1.44 3.46
C THR A 348 -16.33 0.12 2.90
N ALA A 349 -15.46 -0.88 2.93
CA ALA A 349 -15.75 -2.21 2.41
C ALA A 349 -16.92 -2.85 3.16
N ALA A 350 -16.94 -2.72 4.49
CA ALA A 350 -18.01 -3.23 5.34
C ALA A 350 -19.35 -2.53 5.07
N GLU A 351 -19.35 -1.20 4.98
CA GLU A 351 -20.58 -0.43 4.73
C GLU A 351 -21.18 -0.72 3.34
N LEU A 352 -20.33 -0.84 2.32
CA LEU A 352 -20.78 -1.07 0.94
C LEU A 352 -20.97 -2.56 0.59
N ASP A 353 -20.72 -3.46 1.55
CA ASP A 353 -20.67 -4.92 1.35
C ASP A 353 -19.78 -5.35 0.17
N LEU A 354 -18.63 -4.70 0.03
CA LEU A 354 -17.66 -4.96 -1.02
C LEU A 354 -16.47 -5.77 -0.49
N LYS A 355 -15.92 -6.62 -1.35
CA LYS A 355 -14.64 -7.29 -1.12
C LYS A 355 -13.54 -6.61 -1.91
N LEU A 356 -12.34 -6.51 -1.33
CA LEU A 356 -11.22 -5.81 -1.95
C LEU A 356 -9.89 -6.55 -1.81
N VAL A 357 -8.95 -6.17 -2.65
CA VAL A 357 -7.52 -6.46 -2.50
C VAL A 357 -6.81 -5.16 -2.15
N LEU A 358 -6.02 -5.16 -1.07
CA LEU A 358 -5.12 -4.05 -0.75
C LEU A 358 -3.83 -4.23 -1.55
N GLU A 359 -3.37 -3.17 -2.20
CA GLU A 359 -2.13 -3.14 -2.95
C GLU A 359 -1.43 -1.79 -2.84
N GLY A 360 -0.34 -1.60 -3.57
CA GLY A 360 0.39 -0.34 -3.63
C GLY A 360 1.55 -0.30 -2.66
N TYR A 361 1.74 0.82 -1.97
CA TYR A 361 2.86 0.99 -1.06
C TYR A 361 2.56 0.28 0.27
N PRO A 362 3.49 -0.57 0.76
CA PRO A 362 3.33 -1.20 2.07
C PRO A 362 3.41 -0.15 3.18
N PRO A 363 3.00 -0.49 4.41
CA PRO A 363 3.26 0.34 5.58
C PRO A 363 4.74 0.70 5.70
N PRO A 364 5.09 1.88 6.26
CA PRO A 364 6.47 2.20 6.57
C PRO A 364 7.05 1.16 7.53
N ARG A 365 8.35 0.87 7.39
CA ARG A 365 9.03 -0.09 8.27
C ARG A 365 8.96 0.37 9.72
N ASP A 366 8.47 -0.50 10.58
CA ASP A 366 8.25 -0.21 12.00
C ASP A 366 8.35 -1.50 12.82
N PRO A 367 9.12 -1.54 13.92
CA PRO A 367 9.27 -2.75 14.74
C PRO A 367 7.98 -3.19 15.43
N ARG A 368 6.97 -2.31 15.53
CA ARG A 368 5.66 -2.62 16.14
C ARG A 368 4.73 -3.36 15.17
N LEU A 369 5.09 -3.47 13.89
CA LEU A 369 4.33 -4.19 12.87
C LEU A 369 5.15 -5.36 12.34
N LEU A 370 4.72 -6.57 12.69
CA LEU A 370 5.31 -7.81 12.18
C LEU A 370 4.78 -8.10 10.78
N MET A 371 5.59 -8.78 9.98
CA MET A 371 5.28 -9.13 8.60
C MET A 371 5.80 -10.52 8.26
N LEU A 372 5.00 -11.26 7.50
CA LEU A 372 5.48 -12.40 6.71
C LEU A 372 5.20 -12.13 5.23
N GLN A 373 6.07 -12.61 4.34
CA GLN A 373 5.95 -12.33 2.91
C GLN A 373 6.23 -13.58 2.08
N VAL A 374 5.37 -13.86 1.10
CA VAL A 374 5.52 -14.95 0.15
C VAL A 374 5.76 -14.36 -1.24
N THR A 375 6.89 -14.70 -1.85
CA THR A 375 7.35 -14.13 -3.13
C THR A 375 7.73 -15.22 -4.12
N PRO A 376 7.59 -14.98 -5.42
CA PRO A 376 8.10 -15.87 -6.44
C PRO A 376 9.56 -15.55 -6.74
N ASP A 377 10.40 -16.58 -6.75
CA ASP A 377 11.77 -16.51 -7.26
C ASP A 377 11.96 -17.55 -8.38
N PRO A 378 13.04 -17.47 -9.18
CA PRO A 378 13.24 -18.38 -10.31
C PRO A 378 13.20 -19.82 -9.84
N GLY A 379 12.22 -20.57 -10.34
CA GLY A 379 12.02 -21.98 -9.98
C GLY A 379 11.44 -22.25 -8.60
N VAL A 380 11.18 -21.25 -7.75
CA VAL A 380 10.69 -21.46 -6.37
C VAL A 380 9.65 -20.44 -5.93
N ILE A 381 8.95 -20.73 -4.84
CA ILE A 381 8.30 -19.74 -3.97
C ILE A 381 9.18 -19.58 -2.73
N GLU A 382 9.54 -18.35 -2.39
CA GLU A 382 10.28 -17.98 -1.18
C GLU A 382 9.30 -17.47 -0.12
N VAL A 383 9.47 -17.92 1.12
CA VAL A 383 8.70 -17.43 2.27
C VAL A 383 9.64 -16.75 3.23
N ASN A 384 9.49 -15.44 3.38
CA ASN A 384 10.16 -14.65 4.40
C ASN A 384 9.29 -14.69 5.67
N ILE A 385 9.70 -15.48 6.67
CA ILE A 385 8.98 -15.59 7.93
C ILE A 385 9.34 -14.47 8.90
N HIS A 386 8.39 -14.07 9.73
CA HIS A 386 8.62 -13.09 10.78
C HIS A 386 9.65 -13.59 11.80
N PRO A 387 10.38 -12.69 12.48
CA PRO A 387 11.40 -13.09 13.45
C PRO A 387 10.80 -13.82 14.66
N ALA A 388 11.44 -14.91 15.08
CA ALA A 388 11.26 -15.57 16.37
C ALA A 388 12.17 -14.96 17.46
N HIS A 389 11.67 -14.87 18.68
CA HIS A 389 12.34 -14.34 19.86
C HIS A 389 13.20 -15.37 20.58
N ASP A 390 12.82 -16.65 20.51
CA ASP A 390 13.55 -17.76 21.11
C ASP A 390 13.57 -19.00 20.19
N TRP A 391 14.21 -20.07 20.67
CA TRP A 391 14.39 -21.29 19.91
C TRP A 391 13.09 -22.08 19.75
N ASP A 392 12.23 -22.09 20.76
CA ASP A 392 10.98 -22.85 20.73
C ASP A 392 10.02 -22.22 19.71
N GLU A 393 9.96 -20.90 19.67
CA GLU A 393 9.21 -20.15 18.66
C GLU A 393 9.76 -20.39 17.25
N LEU A 394 11.09 -20.42 17.08
CA LEU A 394 11.71 -20.72 15.79
C LEU A 394 11.32 -22.12 15.28
N VAL A 395 11.27 -23.11 16.18
CA VAL A 395 10.84 -24.48 15.86
C VAL A 395 9.36 -24.50 15.49
N ASP A 396 8.45 -23.92 16.28
CA ASP A 396 7.00 -23.87 15.96
C ASP A 396 6.76 -23.20 14.59
N HIS A 397 7.42 -22.06 14.35
CA HIS A 397 7.30 -21.31 13.11
C HIS A 397 7.72 -22.13 11.89
N THR A 398 8.83 -22.85 12.02
CA THR A 398 9.39 -23.69 10.95
C THR A 398 8.53 -24.92 10.71
N GLU A 399 8.17 -25.67 11.76
CA GLU A 399 7.34 -26.88 11.63
C GLU A 399 5.98 -26.58 11.01
N PHE A 400 5.32 -25.51 11.48
CA PHE A 400 4.04 -25.10 10.92
C PHE A 400 4.16 -24.68 9.45
N LEU A 401 5.19 -23.92 9.08
CA LEU A 401 5.37 -23.49 7.70
C LEU A 401 5.57 -24.69 6.76
N TYR A 402 6.37 -25.68 7.16
CA TYR A 402 6.59 -26.89 6.35
C TYR A 402 5.31 -27.71 6.21
N GLU A 403 4.52 -27.85 7.28
CA GLU A 403 3.24 -28.54 7.21
C GLU A 403 2.22 -27.78 6.34
N ALA A 404 2.15 -26.45 6.46
CA ALA A 404 1.29 -25.62 5.63
C ALA A 404 1.67 -25.70 4.15
N ALA A 405 2.97 -25.70 3.84
CA ALA A 405 3.47 -25.92 2.48
C ALA A 405 3.08 -27.30 1.95
N ARG A 406 3.30 -28.36 2.74
CA ARG A 406 2.92 -29.73 2.38
C ARG A 406 1.42 -29.86 2.07
N GLN A 407 0.56 -29.26 2.90
CA GLN A 407 -0.89 -29.25 2.68
C GLN A 407 -1.31 -28.44 1.44
N THR A 408 -0.47 -27.50 1.01
CA THR A 408 -0.62 -26.71 -0.21
C THR A 408 0.06 -27.37 -1.41
N ARG A 409 0.50 -28.63 -1.30
CA ARG A 409 1.19 -29.39 -2.36
C ARG A 409 2.51 -28.72 -2.79
N LEU A 410 3.18 -28.11 -1.83
CA LEU A 410 4.52 -27.54 -1.96
C LEU A 410 5.53 -28.38 -1.14
N SER A 411 6.75 -28.53 -1.64
CA SER A 411 7.84 -29.26 -0.98
C SER A 411 9.16 -28.50 -1.08
N THR A 412 10.08 -28.78 -0.17
CA THR A 412 11.47 -28.29 -0.22
C THR A 412 12.41 -29.24 -0.98
N GLU A 413 11.85 -30.32 -1.53
CA GLU A 413 12.61 -31.37 -2.23
C GLU A 413 12.43 -31.25 -3.74
N LYS A 414 13.55 -31.30 -4.46
CA LYS A 414 13.58 -31.33 -5.92
C LYS A 414 14.36 -32.54 -6.40
N PHE A 415 13.96 -33.10 -7.53
CA PHE A 415 14.62 -34.27 -8.11
C PHE A 415 15.14 -33.91 -9.49
N MET A 416 16.39 -34.25 -9.76
CA MET A 416 16.97 -34.14 -11.09
C MET A 416 16.33 -35.18 -12.02
N LEU A 417 16.48 -35.02 -13.33
CA LEU A 417 15.95 -35.96 -14.34
C LEU A 417 16.44 -37.41 -14.14
N ASP A 418 17.60 -37.60 -13.51
CA ASP A 418 18.15 -38.92 -13.17
C ASP A 418 17.69 -39.45 -11.81
N GLY A 419 16.72 -38.79 -11.16
CA GLY A 419 16.15 -39.18 -9.88
C GLY A 419 16.98 -38.77 -8.66
N ARG A 420 18.12 -38.09 -8.83
CA ARG A 420 18.90 -37.60 -7.69
C ARG A 420 18.15 -36.51 -6.94
N HIS A 421 18.02 -36.69 -5.63
CA HIS A 421 17.47 -35.68 -4.73
C HIS A 421 18.42 -34.49 -4.58
N THR A 422 17.88 -33.28 -4.71
CA THR A 422 18.54 -32.01 -4.48
C THR A 422 17.60 -31.08 -3.72
N GLY A 423 18.16 -30.09 -3.00
CA GLY A 423 17.36 -28.99 -2.49
C GLY A 423 16.75 -28.18 -3.64
N THR A 424 15.74 -27.37 -3.33
CA THR A 424 15.07 -26.46 -4.28
C THR A 424 16.02 -25.53 -5.05
N GLY A 425 17.21 -25.27 -4.51
CA GLY A 425 18.21 -24.37 -5.07
C GLY A 425 18.04 -22.92 -4.63
N GLY A 426 16.97 -22.60 -3.90
CA GLY A 426 16.84 -21.35 -3.16
C GLY A 426 17.60 -21.41 -1.84
N GLY A 427 18.18 -20.29 -1.40
CA GLY A 427 18.87 -20.22 -0.11
C GLY A 427 17.92 -20.57 1.03
N ASN A 428 18.42 -21.24 2.07
CA ASN A 428 17.71 -21.40 3.35
C ASN A 428 18.45 -20.57 4.40
N HIS A 429 18.43 -19.26 4.22
CA HIS A 429 19.21 -18.34 5.02
C HIS A 429 18.65 -18.26 6.45
N PHE A 430 19.55 -18.22 7.43
CA PHE A 430 19.22 -17.82 8.79
C PHE A 430 19.55 -16.36 8.98
N VAL A 431 18.56 -15.59 9.42
CA VAL A 431 18.73 -14.16 9.73
C VAL A 431 18.79 -13.98 11.24
N LEU A 432 19.83 -13.30 11.71
CA LEU A 432 20.07 -12.99 13.12
C LEU A 432 20.17 -11.48 13.28
N GLY A 433 19.56 -10.93 14.33
CA GLY A 433 19.54 -9.49 14.58
C GLY A 433 18.73 -9.14 15.82
N GLY A 434 18.63 -7.83 16.11
CA GLY A 434 17.74 -7.28 17.13
C GLY A 434 16.43 -6.77 16.52
N ALA A 435 15.39 -6.62 17.35
CA ALA A 435 14.11 -6.04 16.94
C ALA A 435 14.25 -4.57 16.53
N THR A 436 15.16 -3.84 17.18
CA THR A 436 15.57 -2.49 16.82
C THR A 436 17.06 -2.45 16.50
N PRO A 437 17.55 -1.42 15.77
CA PRO A 437 18.99 -1.23 15.58
C PRO A 437 19.78 -1.16 16.89
N ALA A 438 19.20 -0.54 17.93
CA ALA A 438 19.81 -0.43 19.25
C ALA A 438 19.90 -1.79 19.99
N ASP A 439 19.05 -2.75 19.65
CA ASP A 439 19.05 -4.11 20.20
C ASP A 439 19.92 -5.07 19.40
N SER A 440 20.43 -4.65 18.24
CA SER A 440 21.20 -5.53 17.37
C SER A 440 22.56 -5.86 17.98
N PRO A 441 22.89 -7.15 18.20
CA PRO A 441 24.20 -7.55 18.69
C PRO A 441 25.32 -7.28 17.67
N PHE A 442 24.98 -6.98 16.41
CA PHE A 442 25.93 -6.72 15.33
C PHE A 442 26.18 -5.22 15.09
N LEU A 443 25.32 -4.34 15.61
CA LEU A 443 25.46 -2.89 15.48
C LEU A 443 25.96 -2.22 16.77
N ARG A 444 26.09 -2.97 17.86
CA ARG A 444 26.63 -2.52 19.14
C ARG A 444 28.15 -2.51 19.18
#